data_AF-A0A7C9DK24-F1
#
_entry.id   AF-A0A7C9DK24-F1
#
_cell.length_a   1.000
_cell.length_b   1.000
_cell.length_c   1.000
_cell.angle_alpha   90.00
_cell.angle_beta   90.00
_cell.angle_gamma   90.00
#
_symmetry.space_group_name_H-M   'P 1'
#
loop_
_entity.id
_entity.type
_entity.pdbx_description
1 polymer ?
#
loop_
_entity_poly.entity_id
_entity_poly.type
_entity_poly.pdbx_seq_one_letter_code
_entity_poly.pdbx_strand_id
1 'polypeptide(L)'
;RCNCFNGTGSDGSDAESDAISAADVCDFLKSLVVCASVNERNVLADTAKIVADKNKACKRKDEMRKIVTEALVTLGYDAAICKSKWEKSPSFPAGEYEYVDVIIGGERLIIDIDFRSEFEVARSTKTYKSILQILPQIFVGKSDRLSKIICILTEAAKQSL
;
A
#
# COMPACT_ATOMS: atom_id res chain seq x y z
N ARG A 1 -18.46 -32.26 55.23
CA ARG A 1 -19.05 -31.05 55.85
C ARG A 1 -19.09 -29.97 54.79
N CYS A 2 -20.28 -29.68 54.27
CA CYS A 2 -20.54 -28.66 53.25
C CYS A 2 -21.12 -27.37 53.87
N ASN A 3 -21.15 -26.33 53.04
CA ASN A 3 -21.90 -25.06 53.07
C ASN A 3 -21.27 -23.89 53.87
N CYS A 4 -21.21 -22.65 53.35
CA CYS A 4 -22.12 -21.89 52.44
C CYS A 4 -21.30 -20.99 51.45
N PHE A 5 -21.64 -20.81 50.15
CA PHE A 5 -22.70 -19.95 49.52
C PHE A 5 -22.46 -18.43 49.71
N ASN A 6 -22.61 -17.47 48.78
CA ASN A 6 -22.80 -17.29 47.33
C ASN A 6 -22.80 -15.74 47.12
N GLY A 7 -22.35 -15.17 45.98
CA GLY A 7 -22.60 -13.74 45.70
C GLY A 7 -21.67 -13.00 44.72
N THR A 8 -21.93 -13.18 43.42
CA THR A 8 -21.86 -12.20 42.31
C THR A 8 -21.14 -10.85 42.48
N GLY A 9 -20.25 -10.53 41.54
CA GLY A 9 -19.74 -9.18 41.29
C GLY A 9 -18.80 -9.14 40.09
N SER A 10 -19.37 -9.03 38.90
CA SER A 10 -18.68 -8.71 37.66
C SER A 10 -17.94 -7.38 37.80
N ASP A 11 -16.65 -7.36 37.49
CA ASP A 11 -16.04 -6.18 36.89
C ASP A 11 -15.15 -6.69 35.76
N GLY A 12 -15.81 -6.94 34.64
CA GLY A 12 -15.14 -7.09 33.36
C GLY A 12 -14.41 -5.78 33.13
N SER A 13 -13.09 -5.84 33.21
CA SER A 13 -12.24 -4.79 32.70
C SER A 13 -12.49 -4.74 31.19
N ASP A 14 -13.46 -3.91 30.81
CA ASP A 14 -13.60 -3.35 29.47
C ASP A 14 -12.28 -2.61 29.22
N ALA A 15 -11.32 -3.34 28.66
CA ALA A 15 -10.35 -2.70 27.81
C ALA A 15 -11.17 -2.13 26.67
N GLU A 16 -11.55 -0.85 26.81
CA GLU A 16 -11.93 0.03 25.72
C GLU A 16 -10.83 -0.15 24.67
N SER A 17 -11.03 -1.10 23.77
CA SER A 17 -10.33 -1.12 22.51
C SER A 17 -10.73 0.21 21.91
N ASP A 18 -9.82 1.17 21.86
CA ASP A 18 -9.92 2.34 21.01
C ASP A 18 -10.15 1.82 19.58
N ALA A 19 -11.41 1.52 19.28
CA ALA A 19 -11.85 1.05 17.99
C ALA A 19 -11.78 2.29 17.11
N ILE A 20 -10.59 2.54 16.58
CA ILE A 20 -10.32 3.59 15.61
C ILE A 20 -11.45 3.51 14.59
N SER A 21 -12.28 4.55 14.54
CA SER A 21 -13.47 4.49 13.72
C SER A 21 -13.04 4.35 12.25
N ALA A 22 -13.89 3.76 11.42
CA ALA A 22 -13.59 3.64 9.99
C ALA A 22 -13.27 5.00 9.34
N ALA A 23 -13.79 6.11 9.90
CA ALA A 23 -13.47 7.46 9.48
C ALA A 23 -12.02 7.86 9.82
N ASP A 24 -11.56 7.59 11.05
CA ASP A 24 -10.20 7.90 11.50
C ASP A 24 -9.15 7.11 10.70
N VAL A 25 -9.42 5.84 10.38
CA VAL A 25 -8.56 5.03 9.50
C VAL A 25 -8.47 5.64 8.10
N CYS A 26 -9.60 6.10 7.55
CA CYS A 26 -9.62 6.73 6.22
C CYS A 26 -8.82 8.04 6.20
N ASP A 27 -8.93 8.87 7.25
CA ASP A 27 -8.20 10.13 7.34
C ASP A 27 -6.70 9.90 7.53
N PHE A 28 -6.31 8.90 8.32
CA PHE A 28 -4.92 8.49 8.43
C PHE A 28 -4.38 7.97 7.08
N LEU A 29 -5.12 7.14 6.36
CA LEU A 29 -4.73 6.68 5.03
C LEU A 29 -4.56 7.85 4.04
N LYS A 30 -5.49 8.82 4.05
CA LYS A 30 -5.36 10.04 3.23
C LYS A 30 -4.06 10.80 3.52
N SER A 31 -3.62 10.85 4.77
CA SER A 31 -2.35 11.49 5.14
C SER A 31 -1.13 10.73 4.58
N LEU A 32 -1.20 9.40 4.49
CA LEU A 32 -0.10 8.55 4.02
C LEU A 32 0.03 8.50 2.49
N VAL A 33 -1.05 8.73 1.74
CA VAL A 33 -0.99 8.69 0.26
C VAL A 33 -0.40 9.96 -0.34
N VAL A 34 -0.21 11.02 0.45
CA VAL A 34 0.43 12.27 0.01
C VAL A 34 1.95 12.12 0.02
N CYS A 35 2.61 12.62 -1.03
CA CYS A 35 4.07 12.69 -1.10
C CYS A 35 4.64 13.51 0.07
N ALA A 36 5.62 12.95 0.77
CA ALA A 36 6.20 13.50 1.99
C ALA A 36 7.41 14.40 1.72
N SER A 37 7.97 14.36 0.50
CA SER A 37 9.13 15.17 0.12
C SER A 37 8.98 15.78 -1.27
N VAL A 38 9.84 16.76 -1.58
CA VAL A 38 9.97 17.33 -2.93
C VAL A 38 10.41 16.26 -3.93
N ASN A 39 11.36 15.39 -3.53
CA ASN A 39 11.85 14.31 -4.37
C ASN A 39 10.72 13.38 -4.80
N GLU A 40 9.88 12.94 -3.87
CA GLU A 40 8.72 12.09 -4.17
C GLU A 40 7.75 12.78 -5.13
N ARG A 41 7.47 14.08 -4.94
CA ARG A 41 6.58 14.84 -5.82
C ARG A 41 7.12 14.95 -7.24
N ASN A 42 8.42 15.23 -7.38
CA ASN A 42 9.06 15.36 -8.69
C ASN A 42 9.05 14.02 -9.43
N VAL A 43 9.45 12.93 -8.75
CA VAL A 43 9.44 11.58 -9.33
C VAL A 43 8.02 11.15 -9.70
N LEU A 44 7.02 11.43 -8.85
CA LEU A 44 5.62 11.15 -9.17
C LEU A 44 5.16 11.92 -10.41
N ALA A 45 5.49 13.21 -10.53
CA ALA A 45 5.12 14.03 -11.67
C ALA A 45 5.72 13.50 -12.98
N ASP A 46 7.03 13.19 -12.98
CA ASP A 46 7.72 12.65 -14.15
C ASP A 46 7.18 11.26 -14.53
N THR A 47 7.00 10.38 -13.54
CA THR A 47 6.44 9.04 -13.74
C THR A 47 5.02 9.11 -14.32
N ALA A 48 4.16 9.95 -13.75
CA ALA A 48 2.79 10.11 -14.21
C ALA A 48 2.73 10.65 -15.64
N LYS A 49 3.61 11.60 -15.98
CA LYS A 49 3.73 12.11 -17.36
C LYS A 49 4.15 11.01 -18.33
N ILE A 50 5.17 10.22 -18.00
CA ILE A 50 5.64 9.10 -18.83
C ILE A 50 4.51 8.08 -19.04
N VAL A 51 3.83 7.68 -17.97
CA VAL A 51 2.70 6.74 -18.05
C VAL A 51 1.60 7.31 -18.94
N ALA A 52 1.20 8.57 -18.76
CA ALA A 52 0.15 9.20 -19.58
C ALA A 52 0.51 9.24 -21.08
N ASP A 53 1.76 9.55 -21.41
CA ASP A 53 2.23 9.65 -22.80
C ASP A 53 2.34 8.28 -23.49
N LYS A 54 2.62 7.21 -22.72
CA LYS A 54 2.94 5.88 -23.26
C LYS A 54 1.81 4.85 -23.10
N ASN A 55 0.78 5.14 -22.31
CA ASN A 55 -0.34 4.22 -22.04
C ASN A 55 -1.05 3.74 -23.33
N LYS A 56 -1.14 4.58 -24.36
CA LYS A 56 -1.77 4.18 -25.64
C LYS A 56 -0.96 3.15 -26.44
N ALA A 57 0.34 3.06 -26.20
CA ALA A 57 1.25 2.18 -26.94
C ALA A 57 1.51 0.84 -26.23
N CYS A 58 1.27 0.77 -24.91
CA CYS A 58 1.68 -0.35 -24.07
C CYS A 58 0.49 -0.93 -23.30
N LYS A 59 0.20 -2.22 -23.49
CA LYS A 59 -0.94 -2.89 -22.84
C LYS A 59 -0.55 -3.74 -21.64
N ARG A 60 0.74 -4.05 -21.47
CA ARG A 60 1.22 -4.94 -20.39
C ARG A 60 1.92 -4.15 -19.29
N LYS A 61 1.64 -4.48 -18.03
CA LYS A 61 2.26 -3.83 -16.86
C LYS A 61 3.79 -3.93 -16.89
N ASP A 62 4.33 -5.09 -17.29
CA ASP A 62 5.79 -5.33 -17.33
C ASP A 62 6.50 -4.47 -18.38
N GLU A 63 5.89 -4.29 -19.55
CA GLU A 63 6.39 -3.38 -20.58
C GLU A 63 6.34 -1.93 -20.10
N MET A 64 5.28 -1.54 -19.39
CA MET A 64 5.14 -0.20 -18.85
C MET A 64 6.18 0.08 -17.76
N ARG A 65 6.51 -0.88 -16.89
CA ARG A 65 7.62 -0.72 -15.93
C ARG A 65 8.96 -0.50 -16.63
N LYS A 66 9.24 -1.22 -17.72
CA LYS A 66 10.47 -1.02 -18.53
C LYS A 66 10.53 0.38 -19.14
N ILE A 67 9.45 0.80 -19.80
CA ILE A 67 9.35 2.13 -20.41
C ILE A 67 9.53 3.24 -19.35
N VAL A 68 8.92 3.12 -18.17
CA VAL A 68 9.11 4.07 -17.06
C VAL A 68 10.56 4.09 -16.61
N THR A 69 11.17 2.93 -16.41
CA THR A 69 12.57 2.84 -15.96
C THR A 69 13.51 3.47 -16.96
N GLU A 70 13.41 3.12 -18.24
CA GLU A 70 14.25 3.68 -19.32
C GLU A 70 14.06 5.20 -19.47
N ALA A 71 12.83 5.68 -19.36
CA ALA A 71 12.53 7.11 -19.45
C ALA A 71 13.05 7.88 -18.23
N LEU A 72 12.92 7.34 -17.01
CA LEU A 72 13.50 7.95 -15.81
C LEU A 72 15.03 8.00 -15.88
N VAL A 73 15.68 6.94 -16.36
CA VAL A 73 17.13 6.93 -16.61
C VAL A 73 17.51 8.01 -17.63
N THR A 74 16.73 8.17 -18.70
CA THR A 74 16.94 9.22 -19.72
C THR A 74 16.80 10.63 -19.15
N LEU A 75 15.93 10.82 -18.15
CA LEU A 75 15.78 12.08 -17.40
C LEU A 75 16.92 12.32 -16.38
N GLY A 76 17.82 11.35 -16.20
CA GLY A 76 18.97 11.45 -15.31
C GLY A 76 18.75 10.89 -13.91
N TYR A 77 17.65 10.16 -13.67
CA TYR A 77 17.46 9.44 -12.42
C TYR A 77 18.26 8.14 -12.38
N ASP A 78 18.80 7.79 -11.21
CA ASP A 78 19.29 6.43 -10.94
C ASP A 78 18.09 5.54 -10.65
N ALA A 79 17.59 4.84 -11.68
CA ALA A 79 16.36 4.07 -11.62
C ALA A 79 16.56 2.64 -12.14
N ALA A 80 15.94 1.66 -11.48
CA ALA A 80 16.01 0.25 -11.88
C ALA A 80 14.70 -0.48 -11.61
N ILE A 81 14.48 -1.59 -12.34
CA ILE A 81 13.42 -2.54 -11.97
C ILE A 81 13.97 -3.44 -10.87
N CYS A 82 13.28 -3.46 -9.75
CA CYS A 82 13.55 -4.34 -8.63
C CYS A 82 12.52 -5.45 -8.53
N LYS A 83 12.96 -6.60 -8.01
CA LYS A 83 12.12 -7.77 -7.80
C LYS A 83 12.26 -8.27 -6.36
N SER A 84 11.14 -8.33 -5.66
CA SER A 84 11.03 -8.98 -4.35
C SER A 84 10.47 -10.39 -4.53
N LYS A 85 10.97 -11.36 -3.76
CA LYS A 85 10.52 -12.75 -3.77
C LYS A 85 10.33 -13.24 -2.35
N TRP A 86 9.31 -14.03 -2.11
CA TRP A 86 9.09 -14.70 -0.82
C TRP A 86 8.73 -16.17 -1.03
N GLU A 87 9.25 -16.98 -0.12
CA GLU A 87 8.99 -18.42 -0.09
C GLU A 87 7.61 -18.73 0.48
N LYS A 88 7.10 -19.90 0.14
CA LYS A 88 5.86 -20.40 0.73
C LYS A 88 6.02 -20.62 2.23
N SER A 89 4.98 -20.31 2.97
CA SER A 89 4.82 -20.63 4.39
C SER A 89 3.46 -21.30 4.63
N PRO A 90 3.18 -21.88 5.81
CA PRO A 90 1.89 -22.50 6.09
C PRO A 90 0.69 -21.55 5.92
N SER A 91 0.91 -20.24 6.09
CA SER A 91 -0.15 -19.22 6.03
C SER A 91 -0.13 -18.40 4.74
N PHE A 92 0.95 -18.44 3.95
CA PHE A 92 1.13 -17.59 2.78
C PHE A 92 1.75 -18.36 1.60
N PRO A 93 1.17 -18.29 0.38
CA PRO A 93 1.78 -18.89 -0.79
C PRO A 93 3.09 -18.19 -1.16
N ALA A 94 3.98 -18.89 -1.86
CA ALA A 94 5.16 -18.27 -2.47
C ALA A 94 4.72 -17.24 -3.51
N GLY A 95 5.54 -16.22 -3.72
CA GLY A 95 5.26 -15.21 -4.73
C GLY A 95 6.41 -14.27 -4.97
N GLU A 96 6.19 -13.38 -5.93
CA GLU A 96 7.14 -12.38 -6.35
C GLU A 96 6.43 -11.08 -6.73
N TYR A 97 7.13 -9.97 -6.59
CA TYR A 97 6.61 -8.66 -6.92
C TYR A 97 7.68 -7.82 -7.62
N GLU A 98 7.30 -7.15 -8.70
CA GLU A 98 8.18 -6.27 -9.48
C GLU A 98 7.73 -4.81 -9.36
N TYR A 99 8.69 -3.94 -9.05
CA TYR A 99 8.50 -2.51 -8.85
C TYR A 99 9.70 -1.76 -9.44
N VAL A 100 9.59 -0.44 -9.57
CA VAL A 100 10.73 0.41 -9.97
C VAL A 100 11.25 1.08 -8.71
N ASP A 101 12.56 1.16 -8.53
CA ASP A 101 13.15 1.99 -7.48
C ASP A 101 14.00 3.11 -8.09
N VAL A 102 14.12 4.20 -7.33
CA VAL A 102 14.92 5.37 -7.72
C VAL A 102 15.76 5.83 -6.54
N ILE A 103 17.03 6.16 -6.80
CA ILE A 103 17.95 6.72 -5.80
C ILE A 103 18.20 8.20 -6.13
N ILE A 104 17.90 9.09 -5.18
CA ILE A 104 18.09 10.55 -5.31
C ILE A 104 18.79 11.08 -4.07
N GLY A 105 20.01 11.59 -4.21
CA GLY A 105 20.74 12.17 -3.07
C GLY A 105 20.93 11.19 -1.89
N GLY A 106 21.06 9.89 -2.18
CA GLY A 106 21.17 8.82 -1.17
C GLY A 106 19.83 8.33 -0.60
N GLU A 107 18.71 8.92 -0.99
CA GLU A 107 17.36 8.49 -0.63
C GLU A 107 16.83 7.50 -1.65
N ARG A 108 16.36 6.32 -1.20
CA ARG A 108 15.73 5.31 -2.05
C ARG A 108 14.21 5.44 -2.00
N LEU A 109 13.59 5.61 -3.16
CA LEU A 109 12.15 5.67 -3.35
C LEU A 109 11.67 4.45 -4.14
N ILE A 110 10.50 3.94 -3.79
CA ILE A 110 9.79 2.87 -4.49
C ILE A 110 8.70 3.50 -5.35
N ILE A 111 8.61 3.07 -6.60
CA ILE A 111 7.59 3.42 -7.56
C ILE A 111 6.78 2.16 -7.89
N ASP A 112 5.48 2.25 -7.69
CA ASP A 112 4.52 1.28 -8.20
C ASP A 112 3.54 1.99 -9.13
N ILE A 113 3.59 1.65 -10.42
CA ILE A 113 2.85 2.34 -11.48
C ILE A 113 1.37 1.95 -11.55
N ASP A 114 0.95 0.93 -10.80
CA ASP A 114 -0.41 0.40 -10.81
C ASP A 114 -0.82 -0.08 -9.41
N PHE A 115 -0.52 0.74 -8.41
CA PHE A 115 -0.55 0.39 -7.00
C PHE A 115 -1.97 0.03 -6.50
N ARG A 116 -2.97 0.83 -6.86
CA ARG A 116 -4.36 0.62 -6.42
C ARG A 116 -4.90 -0.76 -6.83
N SER A 117 -4.62 -1.18 -8.06
CA SER A 117 -5.17 -2.40 -8.64
C SER A 117 -4.64 -3.67 -7.97
N GLU A 118 -3.48 -3.62 -7.32
CA GLU A 118 -2.93 -4.74 -6.53
C GLU A 118 -3.77 -5.11 -5.31
N PHE A 119 -4.67 -4.22 -4.86
CA PHE A 119 -5.53 -4.43 -3.68
C PHE A 119 -6.99 -4.70 -4.03
N GLU A 120 -7.33 -4.82 -5.31
CA GLU A 120 -8.70 -5.13 -5.75
C GLU A 120 -9.05 -6.59 -5.46
N VAL A 121 -10.23 -6.80 -4.85
CA VAL A 121 -10.74 -8.15 -4.52
C VAL A 121 -12.12 -8.36 -5.15
N ALA A 122 -12.37 -9.58 -5.65
CA ALA A 122 -13.56 -9.89 -6.47
C ALA A 122 -14.91 -9.63 -5.76
N ARG A 123 -14.97 -9.71 -4.43
CA ARG A 123 -16.20 -9.56 -3.63
C ARG A 123 -16.04 -8.54 -2.49
N SER A 124 -15.44 -7.39 -2.77
CA SER A 124 -15.24 -6.34 -1.76
C SER A 124 -16.55 -5.74 -1.24
N THR A 125 -16.62 -5.47 0.07
CA THR A 125 -17.68 -4.65 0.68
C THR A 125 -17.64 -3.20 0.20
N LYS A 126 -18.74 -2.45 0.37
CA LYS A 126 -18.79 -1.02 0.01
C LYS A 126 -17.71 -0.21 0.75
N THR A 127 -17.50 -0.51 2.02
CA THR A 127 -16.47 0.13 2.87
C THR A 127 -15.07 -0.09 2.32
N TYR A 128 -14.71 -1.32 1.95
CA TYR A 128 -13.40 -1.61 1.37
C TYR A 128 -13.20 -0.89 0.02
N LYS A 129 -14.24 -0.83 -0.83
CA LYS A 129 -14.19 -0.05 -2.07
C LYS A 129 -13.90 1.43 -1.80
N SER A 130 -14.53 2.04 -0.80
CA SER A 130 -14.28 3.43 -0.42
C SER A 130 -12.83 3.65 0.02
N ILE A 131 -12.23 2.70 0.74
CA ILE A 131 -10.82 2.74 1.14
C ILE A 131 -9.91 2.65 -0.09
N LEU A 132 -10.18 1.74 -1.03
CA LEU A 132 -9.41 1.61 -2.27
C LEU A 132 -9.42 2.89 -3.12
N GLN A 133 -10.52 3.66 -3.11
CA GLN A 133 -10.58 4.93 -3.83
C GLN A 133 -9.62 6.00 -3.29
N ILE A 134 -9.14 5.86 -2.05
CA ILE A 134 -8.15 6.76 -1.44
C ILE A 134 -6.75 6.47 -2.00
N LEU A 135 -6.46 5.22 -2.40
CA LEU A 135 -5.14 4.83 -2.87
C LEU A 135 -4.77 5.53 -4.18
N PRO A 136 -3.52 5.98 -4.36
CA PRO A 136 -3.09 6.52 -5.62
C PRO A 136 -2.95 5.40 -6.66
N GLN A 137 -3.15 5.73 -7.94
CA GLN A 137 -2.85 4.79 -9.02
C GLN A 137 -1.35 4.52 -9.12
N ILE A 138 -0.55 5.59 -9.00
CA ILE A 138 0.91 5.52 -8.97
C ILE A 138 1.36 5.86 -7.56
N PHE A 139 2.02 4.92 -6.89
CA PHE A 139 2.67 5.18 -5.61
C PHE A 139 4.12 5.55 -5.85
N VAL A 140 4.59 6.62 -5.19
CA VAL A 140 6.01 6.96 -5.07
C VAL A 140 6.29 7.25 -3.61
N GLY A 141 7.21 6.52 -2.98
CA GLY A 141 7.54 6.75 -1.58
C GLY A 141 8.52 5.76 -0.97
N LYS A 142 8.83 5.95 0.30
CA LYS A 142 9.70 5.04 1.07
C LYS A 142 9.00 3.76 1.49
N SER A 143 9.81 2.75 1.81
CA SER A 143 9.35 1.43 2.27
C SER A 143 8.57 1.50 3.60
N ASP A 144 8.92 2.40 4.51
CA ASP A 144 8.23 2.55 5.79
C ASP A 144 6.79 3.08 5.59
N ARG A 145 6.60 4.06 4.70
CA ARG A 145 5.27 4.57 4.37
C ARG A 145 4.44 3.53 3.61
N LEU A 146 5.07 2.84 2.67
CA LEU A 146 4.43 1.73 1.95
C LEU A 146 3.95 0.65 2.92
N SER A 147 4.78 0.26 3.88
CA SER A 147 4.43 -0.74 4.90
C SER A 147 3.21 -0.31 5.72
N LYS A 148 3.13 0.95 6.16
CA LYS A 148 1.96 1.46 6.90
C LYS A 148 0.67 1.40 6.08
N ILE A 149 0.74 1.78 4.80
CA ILE A 149 -0.41 1.68 3.89
C ILE A 149 -0.86 0.23 3.73
N ILE A 150 0.08 -0.69 3.50
CA ILE A 150 -0.22 -2.13 3.37
C ILE A 150 -0.86 -2.69 4.64
N CYS A 151 -0.38 -2.31 5.83
CA CYS A 151 -0.98 -2.74 7.10
C CYS A 151 -2.45 -2.32 7.20
N ILE A 152 -2.77 -1.04 6.90
CA ILE A 152 -4.15 -0.53 6.94
C ILE A 152 -5.04 -1.30 5.95
N LEU A 153 -4.57 -1.50 4.73
CA LEU A 153 -5.33 -2.23 3.70
C LEU A 153 -5.56 -3.68 4.07
N THR A 154 -4.57 -4.32 4.69
CA THR A 154 -4.67 -5.70 5.16
C THR A 154 -5.73 -5.86 6.24
N GLU A 155 -5.77 -4.96 7.22
CA GLU A 155 -6.80 -4.98 8.26
C GLU A 155 -8.19 -4.68 7.69
N ALA A 156 -8.29 -3.70 6.79
CA ALA A 156 -9.54 -3.40 6.10
C ALA A 156 -10.05 -4.58 5.25
N ALA A 157 -9.14 -5.32 4.60
CA ALA A 157 -9.48 -6.51 3.81
C ALA A 157 -10.00 -7.65 4.70
N LYS A 158 -9.37 -7.89 5.87
CA LYS A 158 -9.83 -8.90 6.84
C LYS A 158 -11.26 -8.63 7.33
N GLN A 159 -11.62 -7.36 7.52
CA GLN A 159 -12.97 -6.95 7.91
C GLN A 159 -14.00 -6.99 6.76
N SER A 160 -13.53 -7.20 5.52
CA SER A 160 -14.37 -7.24 4.31
C SER A 160 -14.78 -8.67 3.90
N LEU A 161 -14.25 -9.69 4.58
CA LEU A 161 -14.43 -11.12 4.28
C LEU A 161 -15.55 -11.77 5.10
#